data_AF-A0A1E5RRJ9-F1
#
_entry.id   AF-A0A1E5RRJ9-F1
#
_cell.length_a   1.000
_cell.length_b   1.000
_cell.length_c   1.000
_cell.angle_alpha   90.00
_cell.angle_beta   90.00
_cell.angle_gamma   90.00
#
_symmetry.space_group_name_H-M   'P 1'
#
loop_
_entity.id
_entity.type
_entity.pdbx_description
1 polymer ?
#
loop_
_entity_poly.entity_id
_entity_poly.type
_entity_poly.pdbx_seq_one_letter_code
_entity_poly.pdbx_strand_id
1 'polypeptide(L)'
;MSYSNPYENNPYANEQGYELNNNQQTGQQDDHEFVDFMTEINNIHTELDTYQNIVNNIDLYQKRLLTEINYEAEQNLREKLDNLTNNAQQLQNQLRDQIKNLQLKAASSQSNTMKAQIENSRQNFLKIIQDYRIVEANHKDSTKQQAIRQYKIIQPNATEEELEDAILDSQGQQIFSQALLNANRKGEAKTVLQEVQDRHRDLLVLEKSMAELTQLFNDMEQLVVEQQENIEHIEQNVDDAQHDVELGLGHTNKAVVSARKARKNKIRCYLLLAVILAVVVVVIVVPIVTRH
;
A
#
# COMPACT_ATOMS: atom_id res chain seq x y z
N MET A 1 50.56 -39.86 64.09
CA MET A 1 51.71 -39.29 63.35
C MET A 1 51.19 -38.11 62.55
N SER A 2 51.59 -36.90 62.96
CA SER A 2 51.15 -35.63 62.39
C SER A 2 51.97 -35.34 61.14
N TYR A 3 51.32 -35.04 60.01
CA TYR A 3 52.01 -34.63 58.79
C TYR A 3 52.33 -33.13 58.87
N SER A 4 53.62 -32.81 58.91
CA SER A 4 54.13 -31.45 58.81
C SER A 4 54.00 -30.94 57.37
N ASN A 5 53.32 -29.81 57.20
CA ASN A 5 53.05 -29.16 55.92
C ASN A 5 54.29 -28.33 55.48
N PRO A 6 54.91 -28.59 54.32
CA PRO A 6 56.24 -28.04 53.99
C PRO A 6 56.22 -26.65 53.33
N TYR A 7 55.17 -25.85 53.51
CA TYR A 7 54.99 -24.56 52.82
C TYR A 7 55.05 -23.34 53.76
N GLU A 8 55.65 -23.47 54.94
CA GLU A 8 55.67 -22.41 55.97
C GLU A 8 56.65 -21.26 55.68
N ASN A 9 57.20 -21.14 54.46
CA ASN A 9 58.13 -20.06 54.14
C ASN A 9 57.93 -19.54 52.72
N ASN A 10 57.01 -18.59 52.57
CA ASN A 10 56.84 -17.83 51.34
C ASN A 10 57.36 -16.39 51.55
N PRO A 11 58.52 -16.00 50.97
CA PRO A 11 59.18 -14.73 51.25
C PRO A 11 58.56 -13.52 50.53
N TYR A 12 57.32 -13.63 50.04
CA TYR A 12 56.61 -12.60 49.27
C TYR A 12 55.38 -12.03 49.99
N ALA A 13 55.31 -12.15 51.31
CA ALA A 13 54.33 -11.41 52.11
C ALA A 13 54.73 -9.92 52.18
N ASN A 14 54.57 -9.20 51.07
CA ASN A 14 54.59 -7.75 51.05
C ASN A 14 53.17 -7.24 50.82
N GLU A 15 52.64 -6.57 51.83
CA GLU A 15 51.34 -5.90 51.85
C GLU A 15 51.26 -4.85 50.74
N GLN A 16 50.63 -5.22 49.62
CA GLN A 16 49.96 -4.26 48.76
C GLN A 16 48.58 -4.83 48.49
N GLY A 17 47.59 -4.27 49.20
CA GLY A 17 46.19 -4.50 48.91
C GLY A 17 45.92 -4.07 47.48
N TYR A 18 45.86 -5.04 46.58
CA TYR A 18 45.19 -4.85 45.30
C TYR A 18 43.71 -4.67 45.64
N GLU A 19 43.27 -3.41 45.72
CA GLU A 19 41.85 -3.09 45.66
C GLU A 19 41.35 -3.61 44.31
N LEU A 20 40.66 -4.75 44.34
CA LEU A 20 39.85 -5.24 43.24
C LEU A 20 38.83 -4.16 42.93
N ASN A 21 39.12 -3.34 41.91
CA ASN A 21 38.17 -2.37 41.37
C ASN A 21 36.93 -3.16 40.92
N ASN A 22 35.81 -2.90 41.59
CA ASN A 22 34.54 -3.58 41.49
C ASN A 22 33.80 -3.18 40.20
N ASN A 23 34.44 -3.34 39.04
CA ASN A 23 33.88 -3.04 37.72
C ASN A 23 33.00 -4.17 37.16
N GLN A 24 32.43 -5.02 38.03
CA GLN A 24 31.49 -6.07 37.62
C GLN A 24 30.03 -5.61 37.60
N GLN A 25 29.72 -4.40 38.07
CA GLN A 25 28.33 -3.88 38.07
C GLN A 25 27.93 -3.14 36.78
N THR A 26 28.87 -2.60 36.01
CA THR A 26 28.56 -1.86 34.77
C THR A 26 28.29 -2.78 33.58
N GLY A 27 28.97 -3.91 33.45
CA GLY A 27 28.79 -4.85 32.34
C GLY A 27 27.44 -5.59 32.33
N GLN A 28 26.86 -5.87 33.51
CA GLN A 28 25.53 -6.52 33.58
C GLN A 28 24.38 -5.58 33.22
N GLN A 29 24.56 -4.26 33.39
CA GLN A 29 23.53 -3.26 33.15
C GLN A 29 23.43 -2.93 31.65
N ASP A 30 24.57 -2.78 30.97
CA ASP A 30 24.63 -2.57 29.51
C ASP A 30 24.13 -3.80 28.73
N ASP A 31 24.42 -5.02 29.20
CA ASP A 31 23.92 -6.26 28.59
C ASP A 31 22.38 -6.37 28.73
N HIS A 32 21.82 -6.00 29.88
CA HIS A 32 20.37 -6.00 30.08
C HIS A 32 19.66 -4.96 29.21
N GLU A 33 20.20 -3.74 29.12
CA GLU A 33 19.65 -2.68 28.28
C GLU A 33 19.68 -3.06 26.79
N PHE A 34 20.74 -3.70 26.33
CA PHE A 34 20.84 -4.20 24.95
C PHE A 34 19.84 -5.32 24.66
N VAL A 35 19.63 -6.25 25.61
CA VAL A 35 18.64 -7.32 25.47
C VAL A 35 17.22 -6.74 25.39
N ASP A 36 16.88 -5.81 26.28
CA ASP A 36 15.57 -5.14 26.29
C ASP A 36 15.34 -4.36 24.99
N PHE A 37 16.36 -3.65 24.49
CA PHE A 37 16.34 -2.98 23.19
C PHE A 37 16.05 -3.96 22.04
N MET A 38 16.75 -5.10 22.00
CA MET A 38 16.54 -6.09 20.94
C MET A 38 15.15 -6.72 21.03
N THR A 39 14.59 -6.90 22.23
CA THR A 39 13.19 -7.31 22.39
C THR A 39 12.23 -6.26 21.84
N GLU A 40 12.45 -4.96 22.11
CA GLU A 40 11.64 -3.88 21.52
C GLU A 40 11.69 -3.90 19.98
N ILE A 41 12.88 -4.06 19.37
CA ILE A 41 13.04 -4.17 17.91
C ILE A 41 12.32 -5.39 17.32
N ASN A 42 12.43 -6.56 17.95
CA ASN A 42 11.75 -7.76 17.47
C ASN A 42 10.22 -7.63 17.51
N ASN A 43 9.69 -6.94 18.54
CA ASN A 43 8.27 -6.63 18.62
C ASN A 43 7.86 -5.70 17.46
N ILE A 44 8.64 -4.64 17.18
CA ILE A 44 8.40 -3.76 16.03
C ILE A 44 8.39 -4.53 14.72
N HIS A 45 9.34 -5.44 14.49
CA HIS A 45 9.33 -6.26 13.27
C HIS A 45 8.09 -7.14 13.15
N THR A 46 7.62 -7.74 14.26
CA THR A 46 6.38 -8.53 14.27
C THR A 46 5.15 -7.67 13.98
N GLU A 47 5.12 -6.45 14.53
CA GLU A 47 4.08 -5.46 14.27
C GLU A 47 4.11 -4.98 12.80
N LEU A 48 5.30 -4.77 12.21
CA LEU A 48 5.47 -4.43 10.80
C LEU A 48 4.98 -5.56 9.87
N ASP A 49 5.29 -6.82 10.19
CA ASP A 49 4.76 -7.97 9.44
C ASP A 49 3.23 -8.03 9.52
N THR A 50 2.67 -7.77 10.70
CA THR A 50 1.22 -7.67 10.90
C THR A 50 0.63 -6.54 10.07
N TYR A 51 1.28 -5.38 10.06
CA TYR A 51 0.86 -4.22 9.29
C TYR A 51 0.87 -4.49 7.77
N GLN A 52 1.93 -5.09 7.24
CA GLN A 52 2.00 -5.51 5.85
C GLN A 52 0.86 -6.48 5.49
N ASN A 53 0.57 -7.44 6.38
CA ASN A 53 -0.53 -8.38 6.17
C ASN A 53 -1.89 -7.67 6.16
N ILE A 54 -2.11 -6.67 7.01
CA ILE A 54 -3.33 -5.86 6.99
C ILE A 54 -3.45 -5.13 5.65
N VAL A 55 -2.38 -4.46 5.18
CA VAL A 55 -2.36 -3.75 3.89
C VAL A 55 -2.70 -4.69 2.72
N ASN A 56 -2.11 -5.90 2.71
CA ASN A 56 -2.41 -6.91 1.70
C ASN A 56 -3.88 -7.35 1.72
N ASN A 57 -4.48 -7.49 2.92
CA ASN A 57 -5.89 -7.86 3.05
C ASN A 57 -6.83 -6.71 2.64
N ILE A 58 -6.45 -5.46 2.90
CA ILE A 58 -7.18 -4.27 2.43
C ILE A 58 -7.24 -4.28 0.89
N ASP A 59 -6.10 -4.44 0.21
CA ASP A 59 -6.04 -4.55 -1.25
C ASP A 59 -6.95 -5.68 -1.78
N LEU A 60 -6.91 -6.85 -1.14
CA LEU A 60 -7.73 -8.00 -1.52
C LEU A 60 -9.23 -7.70 -1.40
N TYR A 61 -9.67 -7.11 -0.28
CA TYR A 61 -11.08 -6.83 -0.04
C TYR A 61 -11.60 -5.68 -0.90
N GLN A 62 -10.78 -4.64 -1.09
CA GLN A 62 -11.06 -3.57 -2.04
C GLN A 62 -11.26 -4.11 -3.45
N LYS A 63 -10.36 -4.98 -3.94
CA LYS A 63 -10.51 -5.65 -5.24
C LYS A 63 -11.77 -6.52 -5.31
N ARG A 64 -12.11 -7.23 -4.23
CA ARG A 64 -13.30 -8.07 -4.19
C ARG A 64 -14.58 -7.24 -4.25
N LEU A 65 -14.65 -6.12 -3.53
CA LEU A 65 -15.77 -5.17 -3.55
C LEU A 65 -16.07 -4.64 -4.96
N LEU A 66 -15.06 -4.52 -5.83
CA LEU A 66 -15.28 -4.09 -7.22
C LEU A 66 -16.04 -5.13 -8.07
N THR A 67 -16.12 -6.39 -7.62
CA THR A 67 -16.68 -7.52 -8.37
C THR A 67 -17.86 -8.20 -7.68
N GLU A 68 -18.08 -7.91 -6.40
CA GLU A 68 -19.14 -8.51 -5.62
C GLU A 68 -20.50 -7.98 -6.08
N ILE A 69 -21.46 -8.89 -6.24
CA ILE A 69 -22.83 -8.57 -6.71
C ILE A 69 -23.88 -8.97 -5.68
N ASN A 70 -23.50 -9.77 -4.68
CA ASN A 70 -24.38 -10.14 -3.59
C ASN A 70 -24.33 -9.06 -2.49
N TYR A 71 -25.48 -8.46 -2.20
CA TYR A 71 -25.60 -7.39 -1.22
C TYR A 71 -25.13 -7.79 0.20
N GLU A 72 -25.47 -8.99 0.67
CA GLU A 72 -25.07 -9.46 2.01
C GLU A 72 -23.56 -9.69 2.10
N ALA A 73 -22.97 -10.28 1.06
CA ALA A 73 -21.53 -10.47 0.96
C ALA A 73 -20.79 -9.13 0.86
N GLU A 74 -21.33 -8.16 0.12
CA GLU A 74 -20.76 -6.81 0.01
C GLU A 74 -20.73 -6.11 1.37
N GLN A 75 -21.83 -6.13 2.12
CA GLN A 75 -21.89 -5.54 3.46
C GLN A 75 -20.87 -6.18 4.41
N ASN A 76 -20.74 -7.50 4.38
CA ASN A 76 -19.73 -8.19 5.19
C ASN A 76 -18.29 -7.81 4.79
N LEU A 77 -18.02 -7.60 3.50
CA LEU A 77 -16.73 -7.14 3.03
C LEU A 77 -16.43 -5.71 3.46
N ARG A 78 -17.42 -4.81 3.41
CA ARG A 78 -17.29 -3.42 3.89
C ARG A 78 -16.97 -3.38 5.37
N GLU A 79 -17.70 -4.14 6.20
CA GLU A 79 -17.42 -4.23 7.64
C GLU A 79 -16.00 -4.75 7.92
N LYS A 80 -15.55 -5.78 7.19
CA LYS A 80 -14.19 -6.29 7.31
C LYS A 80 -13.14 -5.26 6.89
N LEU A 81 -13.41 -4.53 5.81
CA LEU A 81 -12.53 -3.47 5.33
C LEU A 81 -12.40 -2.35 6.38
N ASP A 82 -13.52 -1.89 6.94
CA ASP A 82 -13.53 -0.86 7.98
C ASP A 82 -12.72 -1.29 9.21
N ASN A 83 -12.87 -2.54 9.66
CA ASN A 83 -12.09 -3.10 10.76
C ASN A 83 -10.59 -3.14 10.43
N LEU A 84 -10.21 -3.56 9.22
CA LEU A 84 -8.81 -3.57 8.80
C LEU A 84 -8.22 -2.17 8.71
N THR A 85 -8.97 -1.20 8.18
CA THR A 85 -8.54 0.20 8.10
C THR A 85 -8.31 0.80 9.49
N ASN A 86 -9.22 0.55 10.43
CA ASN A 86 -9.06 0.99 11.81
C ASN A 86 -7.85 0.34 12.49
N ASN A 87 -7.66 -0.97 12.29
CA ASN A 87 -6.49 -1.69 12.81
C ASN A 87 -5.18 -1.15 12.20
N ALA A 88 -5.17 -0.86 10.90
CA ALA A 88 -4.04 -0.25 10.22
C ALA A 88 -3.69 1.11 10.84
N GLN A 89 -4.68 1.98 11.05
CA GLN A 89 -4.48 3.30 11.67
C GLN A 89 -3.93 3.20 13.10
N GLN A 90 -4.44 2.27 13.91
CA GLN A 90 -3.93 2.04 15.27
C GLN A 90 -2.46 1.60 15.23
N LEU A 91 -2.15 0.60 14.40
CA LEU A 91 -0.81 0.03 14.30
C LEU A 91 0.20 1.04 13.73
N GLN A 92 -0.22 1.87 12.77
CA GLN A 92 0.58 2.99 12.25
C GLN A 92 0.99 3.97 13.35
N ASN A 93 0.05 4.37 14.21
CA ASN A 93 0.34 5.29 15.32
C ASN A 93 1.28 4.63 16.35
N GLN A 94 1.05 3.36 16.67
CA GLN A 94 1.90 2.59 17.59
C GLN A 94 3.33 2.47 17.06
N LEU A 95 3.51 2.02 15.82
CA LEU A 95 4.81 1.88 15.16
C LEU A 95 5.55 3.22 15.07
N ARG A 96 4.86 4.29 14.70
CA ARG A 96 5.42 5.65 14.69
C ARG A 96 5.98 6.01 16.07
N ASP A 97 5.19 5.85 17.11
CA ASP A 97 5.56 6.27 18.46
C ASP A 97 6.69 5.39 19.02
N GLN A 98 6.65 4.07 18.80
CA GLN A 98 7.71 3.14 19.17
C GLN A 98 9.04 3.47 18.49
N ILE A 99 9.06 3.64 17.16
CA ILE A 99 10.27 3.95 16.39
C ILE A 99 10.84 5.29 16.83
N LYS A 100 9.99 6.31 17.00
CA LYS A 100 10.40 7.62 17.49
C LYS A 100 11.00 7.56 18.90
N ASN A 101 10.39 6.81 19.81
CA ASN A 101 10.90 6.64 21.17
C ASN A 101 12.26 5.92 21.17
N LEU A 102 12.43 4.89 20.34
CA LEU A 102 13.72 4.21 20.18
C LEU A 102 14.80 5.14 19.64
N GLN A 103 14.48 5.98 18.66
CA GLN A 103 15.43 6.98 18.15
C GLN A 103 15.85 7.98 19.25
N LEU A 104 14.91 8.44 20.07
CA LEU A 104 15.21 9.33 21.20
C LEU A 104 16.12 8.65 22.24
N LYS A 105 15.86 7.39 22.58
CA LYS A 105 16.72 6.60 23.49
C LYS A 105 18.12 6.40 22.89
N ALA A 106 18.21 6.10 21.59
CA ALA A 106 19.46 5.86 20.89
C ALA A 106 20.26 7.13 20.57
N ALA A 107 19.66 8.33 20.65
CA ALA A 107 20.36 9.60 20.45
C ALA A 107 21.48 9.81 21.48
N SER A 108 21.30 9.34 22.71
CA SER A 108 22.31 9.33 23.76
C SER A 108 23.26 8.12 23.73
N SER A 109 22.93 7.10 22.93
CA SER A 109 23.73 5.87 22.82
C SER A 109 24.82 5.99 21.74
N GLN A 110 26.02 5.51 22.05
CA GLN A 110 27.12 5.36 21.09
C GLN A 110 27.05 4.06 20.29
N SER A 111 26.02 3.24 20.49
CA SER A 111 25.89 1.96 19.81
C SER A 111 25.43 2.12 18.35
N ASN A 112 26.38 1.94 17.42
CA ASN A 112 26.10 1.94 15.98
C ASN A 112 25.15 0.80 15.57
N THR A 113 25.18 -0.34 16.26
CA THR A 113 24.29 -1.47 15.97
C THR A 113 22.85 -1.14 16.31
N MET A 114 22.59 -0.48 17.44
CA MET A 114 21.23 -0.03 17.81
C MET A 114 20.69 0.97 16.79
N LYS A 115 21.50 1.96 16.38
CA LYS A 115 21.12 2.95 15.37
C LYS A 115 20.77 2.31 14.02
N ALA A 116 21.57 1.33 13.58
CA ALA A 116 21.30 0.60 12.34
C ALA A 116 20.01 -0.22 12.39
N GLN A 117 19.70 -0.88 13.52
CA GLN A 117 18.45 -1.62 13.68
C GLN A 117 17.23 -0.71 13.65
N ILE A 118 17.28 0.43 14.35
CA ILE A 118 16.19 1.41 14.34
C ILE A 118 15.97 1.96 12.93
N GLU A 119 17.04 2.28 12.21
CA GLU A 119 16.95 2.76 10.83
C GLU A 119 16.36 1.69 9.91
N ASN A 120 16.74 0.41 10.08
CA ASN A 120 16.15 -0.68 9.32
C ASN A 120 14.63 -0.80 9.57
N SER A 121 14.18 -0.74 10.83
CA SER A 121 12.76 -0.76 11.15
C SER A 121 12.01 0.45 10.57
N ARG A 122 12.62 1.65 10.60
CA ARG A 122 12.08 2.88 10.02
C ARG A 122 11.91 2.75 8.49
N GLN A 123 12.94 2.28 7.81
CA GLN A 123 12.93 2.08 6.35
C GLN A 123 11.88 1.04 5.94
N ASN A 124 11.78 -0.07 6.69
CA ASN A 124 10.74 -1.05 6.45
C ASN A 124 9.34 -0.44 6.64
N PHE A 125 9.13 0.34 7.71
CA PHE A 125 7.85 1.02 7.94
C PHE A 125 7.49 1.98 6.80
N LEU A 126 8.43 2.80 6.34
CA LEU A 126 8.25 3.70 5.19
C LEU A 126 7.88 2.93 3.92
N LYS A 127 8.54 1.81 3.66
CA LYS A 127 8.22 0.95 2.53
C LYS A 127 6.78 0.44 2.60
N ILE A 128 6.34 -0.05 3.76
CA ILE A 128 4.97 -0.55 3.93
C ILE A 128 3.94 0.58 3.78
N ILE A 129 4.23 1.78 4.30
CA ILE A 129 3.38 2.97 4.10
C ILE A 129 3.28 3.31 2.60
N GLN A 130 4.38 3.28 1.88
CA GLN A 130 4.40 3.53 0.44
C GLN A 130 3.59 2.47 -0.33
N ASP A 131 3.76 1.19 0.01
CA ASP A 131 2.97 0.10 -0.56
C ASP A 131 1.46 0.32 -0.31
N TYR A 132 1.08 0.77 0.90
CA TYR A 132 -0.32 1.07 1.20
C TYR A 132 -0.85 2.28 0.42
N ARG A 133 -0.06 3.35 0.25
CA ARG A 133 -0.45 4.51 -0.58
C ARG A 133 -0.73 4.09 -2.03
N ILE A 134 0.06 3.16 -2.57
CA ILE A 134 -0.14 2.60 -3.92
C ILE A 134 -1.44 1.80 -3.99
N VAL A 135 -1.74 0.98 -2.98
CA VAL A 135 -3.01 0.25 -2.88
C VAL A 135 -4.21 1.22 -2.92
N GLU A 136 -4.20 2.26 -2.07
CA GLU A 136 -5.28 3.24 -2.01
C GLU A 136 -5.43 4.04 -3.30
N ALA A 137 -4.32 4.44 -3.93
CA ALA A 137 -4.34 5.14 -5.22
C ALA A 137 -4.96 4.28 -6.33
N ASN A 138 -4.59 3.00 -6.40
CA ASN A 138 -5.15 2.05 -7.36
C ASN A 138 -6.65 1.81 -7.13
N HIS A 139 -7.07 1.73 -5.88
CA HIS A 139 -8.48 1.57 -5.55
C HIS A 139 -9.28 2.85 -5.88
N LYS A 140 -8.73 4.04 -5.60
CA LYS A 140 -9.30 5.32 -5.99
C LYS A 140 -9.54 5.41 -7.50
N ASP A 141 -8.54 5.07 -8.33
CA ASP A 141 -8.70 5.06 -9.79
C ASP A 141 -9.78 4.08 -10.25
N SER A 142 -9.79 2.88 -9.68
CA SER A 142 -10.80 1.85 -9.99
C SER A 142 -12.22 2.31 -9.65
N THR A 143 -12.41 2.91 -8.47
CA THR A 143 -13.69 3.46 -8.00
C THR A 143 -14.13 4.64 -8.87
N LYS A 144 -13.22 5.56 -9.23
CA LYS A 144 -13.50 6.66 -10.19
C LYS A 144 -13.97 6.12 -11.53
N GLN A 145 -13.28 5.11 -12.08
CA GLN A 145 -13.69 4.50 -13.36
C GLN A 145 -15.06 3.82 -13.30
N GLN A 146 -15.42 3.19 -12.17
CA GLN A 146 -16.76 2.62 -11.98
C GLN A 146 -17.84 3.72 -11.94
N ALA A 147 -17.61 4.79 -11.19
CA ALA A 147 -18.52 5.94 -11.13
C ALA A 147 -18.74 6.56 -12.53
N ILE A 148 -17.68 6.74 -13.32
CA ILE A 148 -17.76 7.26 -14.70
C ILE A 148 -18.62 6.34 -15.58
N ARG A 149 -18.44 5.02 -15.49
CA ARG A 149 -19.21 4.06 -16.29
C ARG A 149 -20.69 4.11 -15.94
N GLN A 150 -21.02 4.21 -14.66
CA GLN A 150 -22.40 4.29 -14.18
C GLN A 150 -23.06 5.62 -14.57
N TYR A 151 -22.34 6.74 -14.44
CA TYR A 151 -22.81 8.05 -14.90
C TYR A 151 -23.17 8.03 -16.40
N LYS A 152 -22.30 7.44 -17.23
CA LYS A 152 -22.52 7.32 -18.68
C LYS A 152 -23.71 6.45 -19.08
N ILE A 153 -24.27 5.63 -18.18
CA ILE A 153 -25.53 4.90 -18.44
C ILE A 153 -26.71 5.88 -18.52
N ILE A 154 -26.71 6.92 -17.68
CA ILE A 154 -27.77 7.94 -17.69
C ILE A 154 -27.47 9.02 -18.74
N GLN A 155 -26.21 9.47 -18.81
CA GLN A 155 -25.79 10.55 -19.70
C GLN A 155 -24.63 10.08 -20.62
N PRO A 156 -24.95 9.41 -21.75
CA PRO A 156 -23.94 8.83 -22.64
C PRO A 156 -23.01 9.87 -23.29
N ASN A 157 -23.48 11.11 -23.43
CA ASN A 157 -22.77 12.21 -24.10
C ASN A 157 -22.02 13.13 -23.14
N ALA A 158 -21.89 12.75 -21.87
CA ALA A 158 -21.17 13.56 -20.87
C ALA A 158 -19.71 13.78 -21.29
N THR A 159 -19.29 15.03 -21.26
CA THR A 159 -17.89 15.41 -21.46
C THR A 159 -17.02 14.98 -20.28
N GLU A 160 -15.70 14.92 -20.46
CA GLU A 160 -14.79 14.55 -19.37
C GLU A 160 -14.83 15.57 -18.23
N GLU A 161 -14.96 16.86 -18.54
CA GLU A 161 -15.09 17.96 -17.58
C GLU A 161 -16.38 17.81 -16.74
N GLU A 162 -17.53 17.55 -17.38
CA GLU A 162 -18.79 17.30 -16.67
C GLU A 162 -18.75 16.05 -15.79
N LEU A 163 -17.95 15.04 -16.14
CA LEU A 163 -17.79 13.81 -15.35
C LEU A 163 -16.91 14.06 -14.13
N GLU A 164 -15.84 14.82 -14.28
CA GLU A 164 -15.00 15.21 -13.15
C GLU A 164 -15.78 16.07 -12.16
N ASP A 165 -16.50 17.09 -12.65
CA ASP A 165 -17.35 17.93 -11.78
C ASP A 165 -18.45 17.13 -11.09
N ALA A 166 -19.09 16.19 -11.79
CA ALA A 166 -20.17 15.41 -11.21
C ALA A 166 -19.72 14.32 -10.22
N ILE A 167 -18.49 13.82 -10.32
CA ILE A 167 -17.97 12.70 -9.51
C ILE A 167 -17.03 13.19 -8.41
N LEU A 168 -16.31 14.30 -8.61
CA LEU A 168 -15.29 14.81 -7.69
C LEU A 168 -15.77 16.03 -6.91
N ASP A 169 -16.66 16.87 -7.45
CA ASP A 169 -17.14 18.03 -6.71
C ASP A 169 -18.26 17.64 -5.74
N SER A 170 -18.19 18.19 -4.53
CA SER A 170 -19.27 18.23 -3.55
C SER A 170 -20.60 18.76 -4.12
N GLN A 171 -20.53 19.61 -5.16
CA GLN A 171 -21.70 20.12 -5.91
C GLN A 171 -22.22 19.17 -6.99
N GLY A 172 -21.53 18.06 -7.26
CA GLY A 172 -21.95 17.05 -8.24
C GLY A 172 -23.36 16.52 -8.00
N GLN A 173 -23.85 16.60 -6.74
CA GLN A 173 -25.22 16.27 -6.38
C GLN A 173 -26.27 17.15 -7.08
N GLN A 174 -26.00 18.45 -7.27
CA GLN A 174 -26.88 19.37 -8.01
C GLN A 174 -26.82 19.12 -9.52
N ILE A 175 -25.62 18.94 -10.07
CA ILE A 175 -25.40 18.68 -11.50
C ILE A 175 -26.11 17.37 -11.92
N PHE A 176 -25.99 16.33 -11.10
CA PHE A 176 -26.63 15.04 -11.35
C PHE A 176 -28.15 15.10 -11.18
N SER A 177 -28.65 15.85 -10.18
CA SER A 177 -30.09 16.08 -10.01
C SER A 177 -30.69 16.81 -11.22
N GLN A 178 -29.96 17.77 -11.79
CA GLN A 178 -30.34 18.48 -13.02
C GLN A 178 -30.37 17.52 -14.22
N ALA A 179 -29.36 16.66 -14.37
CA ALA A 179 -29.32 15.63 -15.41
C ALA A 179 -30.48 14.63 -15.28
N LEU A 180 -30.88 14.29 -14.05
CA LEU A 180 -32.02 13.42 -13.75
C LEU A 180 -33.37 14.01 -14.20
N LEU A 181 -33.55 15.32 -14.03
CA LEU A 181 -34.77 16.02 -14.45
C LEU A 181 -34.94 15.99 -15.97
N ASN A 182 -33.82 15.99 -16.70
CA ASN A 182 -33.77 15.93 -18.16
C ASN A 182 -33.81 14.50 -18.71
N ALA A 183 -33.61 13.48 -17.88
CA ALA A 183 -33.59 12.08 -18.30
C ALA A 183 -35.02 11.49 -18.43
N ASN A 184 -35.32 10.88 -19.58
CA ASN A 184 -36.60 10.23 -19.86
C ASN A 184 -36.90 8.98 -18.99
N ARG A 185 -35.94 8.49 -18.19
CA ARG A 185 -36.04 7.25 -17.37
C ARG A 185 -35.85 7.56 -15.88
N LYS A 186 -36.81 8.25 -15.27
CA LYS A 186 -36.74 8.72 -13.87
C LYS A 186 -36.50 7.62 -12.83
N GLY A 187 -37.04 6.42 -13.02
CA GLY A 187 -36.91 5.31 -12.06
C GLY A 187 -35.49 4.74 -11.98
N GLU A 188 -34.88 4.45 -13.13
CA GLU A 188 -33.52 3.92 -13.21
C GLU A 188 -32.47 4.97 -12.85
N ALA A 189 -32.75 6.23 -13.17
CA ALA A 189 -31.83 7.30 -12.86
C ALA A 189 -31.68 7.52 -11.34
N LYS A 190 -32.73 7.25 -10.54
CA LYS A 190 -32.65 7.35 -9.07
C LYS A 190 -31.70 6.31 -8.46
N THR A 191 -31.76 5.06 -8.92
CA THR A 191 -30.86 4.00 -8.44
C THR A 191 -29.42 4.29 -8.82
N VAL A 192 -29.17 4.75 -10.05
CA VAL A 192 -27.81 5.08 -10.49
C VAL A 192 -27.28 6.33 -9.78
N LEU A 193 -28.13 7.32 -9.46
CA LEU A 193 -27.72 8.47 -8.64
C LEU A 193 -27.26 8.03 -7.25
N GLN A 194 -28.00 7.13 -6.60
CA GLN A 194 -27.63 6.63 -5.27
C GLN A 194 -26.27 5.91 -5.33
N GLU A 195 -26.07 5.06 -6.33
CA GLU A 195 -24.80 4.35 -6.51
C GLU A 195 -23.64 5.34 -6.75
N VAL A 196 -23.81 6.37 -7.61
CA VAL A 196 -22.76 7.38 -7.84
C VAL A 196 -22.46 8.18 -6.56
N GLN A 197 -23.47 8.49 -5.75
CA GLN A 197 -23.28 9.15 -4.45
C GLN A 197 -22.49 8.27 -3.47
N ASP A 198 -22.80 6.97 -3.43
CA ASP A 198 -22.06 6.04 -2.58
C ASP A 198 -20.60 5.92 -3.04
N ARG A 199 -20.34 5.90 -4.36
CA ARG A 199 -18.96 5.95 -4.90
C ARG A 199 -18.24 7.26 -4.59
N HIS A 200 -18.93 8.39 -4.63
CA HIS A 200 -18.34 9.67 -4.23
C HIS A 200 -17.94 9.66 -2.76
N ARG A 201 -18.79 9.11 -1.87
CA ARG A 201 -18.44 8.94 -0.46
C ARG A 201 -17.23 8.03 -0.29
N ASP A 202 -17.18 6.90 -1.01
CA ASP A 202 -16.03 6.00 -1.00
C ASP A 202 -14.74 6.74 -1.44
N LEU A 203 -14.81 7.58 -2.48
CA LEU A 203 -13.68 8.40 -2.94
C LEU A 203 -13.18 9.38 -1.86
N LEU A 204 -14.09 10.06 -1.14
CA LEU A 204 -13.71 10.98 -0.07
C LEU A 204 -13.00 10.27 1.09
N VAL A 205 -13.43 9.06 1.43
CA VAL A 205 -12.77 8.23 2.45
C VAL A 205 -11.35 7.85 2.00
N LEU A 206 -11.19 7.46 0.73
CA LEU A 206 -9.87 7.16 0.16
C LEU A 206 -8.95 8.38 0.14
N GLU A 207 -9.47 9.55 -0.20
CA GLU A 207 -8.69 10.79 -0.17
C GLU A 207 -8.20 11.15 1.23
N LYS A 208 -9.07 10.97 2.23
CA LYS A 208 -8.68 11.14 3.63
C LYS A 208 -7.60 10.14 4.04
N SER A 209 -7.77 8.86 3.73
CA SER A 209 -6.78 7.80 4.01
C SER A 209 -5.43 8.12 3.37
N MET A 210 -5.42 8.50 2.08
CA MET A 210 -4.20 8.90 1.37
C MET A 210 -3.52 10.13 1.97
N ALA A 211 -4.29 11.11 2.46
CA ALA A 211 -3.75 12.29 3.13
C ALA A 211 -3.09 11.92 4.46
N GLU A 212 -3.75 11.09 5.28
CA GLU A 212 -3.21 10.57 6.54
C GLU A 212 -1.92 9.77 6.32
N LEU A 213 -1.90 8.87 5.33
CA LEU A 213 -0.70 8.11 4.97
C LEU A 213 0.45 9.01 4.49
N THR A 214 0.13 10.06 3.73
CA THR A 214 1.14 11.01 3.26
C THR A 214 1.72 11.83 4.41
N GLN A 215 0.88 12.24 5.37
CA GLN A 215 1.35 12.89 6.59
C GLN A 215 2.27 11.95 7.39
N LEU A 216 1.84 10.71 7.62
CA LEU A 216 2.65 9.71 8.33
C LEU A 216 3.99 9.44 7.64
N PHE A 217 3.99 9.33 6.31
CA PHE A 217 5.22 9.16 5.53
C PHE A 217 6.18 10.32 5.75
N ASN A 218 5.68 11.57 5.67
CA ASN A 218 6.49 12.76 5.90
C ASN A 218 7.01 12.84 7.34
N ASP A 219 6.19 12.48 8.34
CA ASP A 219 6.59 12.45 9.75
C ASP A 219 7.76 11.46 9.97
N MET A 220 7.71 10.29 9.30
CA MET A 220 8.76 9.27 9.39
C MET A 220 10.02 9.58 8.56
N GLU A 221 9.89 10.33 7.48
CA GLU A 221 11.03 10.88 6.71
C GLU A 221 11.75 11.98 7.49
N GLN A 222 11.02 12.84 8.20
CA GLN A 222 11.63 13.89 9.02
C GLN A 222 12.34 13.36 10.27
N LEU A 223 12.05 12.12 10.67
CA LEU A 223 12.71 11.42 11.77
C LEU A 223 14.14 10.94 11.41
N VAL A 224 14.69 11.31 10.24
CA VAL A 224 16.10 11.07 9.91
C VAL A 224 16.99 11.83 10.90
N VAL A 225 17.55 11.08 11.84
CA VAL A 225 18.64 11.54 12.71
C VAL A 225 19.84 11.86 11.81
N GLU A 226 20.51 13.00 12.05
CA GLU A 226 21.81 13.32 11.45
C GLU A 226 22.80 12.15 11.69
N GLN A 227 22.90 11.24 10.73
CA GLN A 227 24.03 10.33 10.60
C GLN A 227 25.08 11.04 9.75
N GLN A 228 25.87 11.90 10.38
CA GLN A 228 27.14 12.28 9.77
C GLN A 228 28.12 11.11 9.98
N GLU A 229 28.59 10.56 8.85
CA GLU A 229 29.63 9.54 8.64
C GLU A 229 29.20 8.06 8.57
N ASN A 230 29.01 7.65 7.31
CA ASN A 230 29.38 6.35 6.73
C ASN A 230 28.75 5.09 7.35
N ILE A 231 27.50 4.81 6.97
CA ILE A 231 27.10 3.43 6.68
C ILE A 231 27.11 3.28 5.16
N GLU A 232 28.33 3.17 4.61
CA GLU A 232 28.53 2.54 3.32
C GLU A 232 28.18 1.05 3.47
N HIS A 233 27.41 0.51 2.52
CA HIS A 233 26.92 -0.86 2.41
C HIS A 233 25.59 -1.20 3.11
N ILE A 234 24.48 -0.85 2.46
CA ILE A 234 23.62 -1.84 1.76
C ILE A 234 23.14 -1.20 0.45
N GLU A 235 23.93 -1.36 -0.61
CA GLU A 235 23.44 -1.22 -1.98
C GLU A 235 22.74 -2.52 -2.38
N GLN A 236 21.41 -2.51 -2.46
CA GLN A 236 20.71 -3.10 -3.61
C GLN A 236 19.23 -2.70 -3.60
N ASN A 237 18.89 -1.84 -4.57
CA ASN A 237 17.57 -1.61 -5.16
C ASN A 237 16.50 -0.91 -4.28
N VAL A 238 16.61 0.41 -4.10
CA VAL A 238 15.47 1.31 -3.83
C VAL A 238 15.63 2.59 -4.67
N ASP A 239 15.97 2.44 -5.95
CA ASP A 239 15.94 3.54 -6.91
C ASP A 239 14.96 3.13 -8.00
N ASP A 240 13.69 3.55 -7.83
CA ASP A 240 12.61 3.63 -8.84
C ASP A 240 11.21 3.91 -8.23
N ALA A 241 11.05 4.06 -6.91
CA ALA A 241 9.71 4.27 -6.31
C ALA A 241 9.16 5.71 -6.44
N GLN A 242 10.01 6.70 -6.77
CA GLN A 242 9.59 8.10 -6.84
C GLN A 242 9.12 8.51 -8.25
N HIS A 243 9.44 7.73 -9.29
CA HIS A 243 8.96 7.94 -10.66
C HIS A 243 7.70 7.10 -10.99
N ASP A 244 7.41 6.06 -10.20
CA ASP A 244 6.29 5.16 -10.42
C ASP A 244 4.93 5.67 -9.94
N VAL A 245 4.87 6.72 -9.10
CA VAL A 245 3.59 7.35 -8.74
C VAL A 245 3.09 8.26 -9.88
N GLU A 246 3.99 8.88 -10.64
CA GLU A 246 3.64 9.72 -11.79
C GLU A 246 3.48 8.89 -13.08
N LEU A 247 4.27 7.82 -13.26
CA LEU A 247 4.12 6.88 -14.38
C LEU A 247 3.03 5.81 -14.14
N GLY A 248 2.69 5.47 -12.91
CA GLY A 248 1.57 4.57 -12.56
C GLY A 248 0.22 5.12 -13.02
N LEU A 249 0.06 6.44 -13.04
CA LEU A 249 -1.10 7.14 -13.62
C LEU A 249 -1.12 7.09 -15.17
N GLY A 250 0.04 6.91 -15.81
CA GLY A 250 0.18 6.86 -17.27
C GLY A 250 0.00 5.49 -17.92
N HIS A 251 0.10 4.40 -17.14
CA HIS A 251 0.13 3.04 -17.69
C HIS A 251 -1.19 2.24 -17.56
N THR A 252 -2.15 2.65 -16.74
CA THR A 252 -3.49 2.02 -16.70
C THR A 252 -4.35 2.40 -17.92
N ASN A 253 -4.20 3.62 -18.45
CA ASN A 253 -4.89 4.06 -19.67
C ASN A 253 -4.34 3.37 -20.95
N LYS A 254 -3.04 3.09 -21.02
CA LYS A 254 -2.45 2.38 -22.19
C LYS A 254 -2.80 0.89 -22.22
N ALA A 255 -2.96 0.23 -21.08
CA ALA A 255 -3.30 -1.19 -21.03
C ALA A 255 -4.72 -1.49 -21.57
N VAL A 256 -5.71 -0.65 -21.22
CA VAL A 256 -7.10 -0.83 -21.69
C VAL A 256 -7.25 -0.43 -23.16
N VAL A 257 -6.56 0.62 -23.63
CA VAL A 257 -6.58 1.04 -25.04
C VAL A 257 -5.86 0.01 -25.93
N SER A 258 -4.74 -0.57 -25.48
CA SER A 258 -4.02 -1.62 -26.21
C SER A 258 -4.83 -2.92 -26.30
N ALA A 259 -5.46 -3.36 -25.20
CA ALA A 259 -6.31 -4.55 -25.19
C ALA A 259 -7.59 -4.38 -26.04
N ARG A 260 -8.24 -3.20 -26.02
CA ARG A 260 -9.40 -2.90 -26.88
C ARG A 260 -9.01 -2.78 -28.37
N LYS A 261 -7.83 -2.24 -28.69
CA LYS A 261 -7.33 -2.13 -30.07
C LYS A 261 -6.96 -3.50 -30.65
N ALA A 262 -6.39 -4.40 -29.85
CA ALA A 262 -6.11 -5.78 -30.24
C ALA A 262 -7.38 -6.61 -30.53
N ARG A 263 -8.45 -6.45 -29.74
CA ARG A 263 -9.73 -7.14 -29.96
C ARG A 263 -10.46 -6.65 -31.23
N LYS A 264 -10.44 -5.33 -31.50
CA LYS A 264 -11.05 -4.76 -32.72
C LYS A 264 -10.34 -5.22 -34.00
N ASN A 265 -9.02 -5.44 -33.97
CA ASN A 265 -8.27 -5.91 -35.14
C ASN A 265 -8.54 -7.39 -35.47
N LYS A 266 -8.75 -8.25 -34.46
CA LYS A 266 -9.14 -9.66 -34.70
C LYS A 266 -10.51 -9.77 -35.38
N ILE A 267 -11.49 -8.97 -34.95
CA ILE A 267 -12.84 -8.97 -35.53
C ILE A 267 -12.81 -8.50 -37.00
N ARG A 268 -12.01 -7.49 -37.35
CA ARG A 268 -11.84 -7.06 -38.75
C ARG A 268 -11.20 -8.13 -39.62
N CYS A 269 -10.24 -8.89 -39.08
CA CYS A 269 -9.62 -10.01 -39.80
C CYS A 269 -10.64 -11.13 -40.09
N TYR A 270 -11.46 -11.53 -39.10
CA TYR A 270 -12.51 -12.52 -39.32
C TYR A 270 -13.57 -12.06 -40.33
N LEU A 271 -13.94 -10.77 -40.32
CA LEU A 271 -14.91 -10.22 -41.27
C LEU A 271 -14.34 -10.23 -42.70
N LEU A 272 -13.08 -9.82 -42.90
CA LEU A 272 -12.41 -9.89 -44.20
C LEU A 272 -12.32 -11.34 -44.72
N LEU A 273 -11.99 -12.30 -43.85
CA LEU A 273 -11.89 -13.71 -44.22
C LEU A 273 -13.25 -14.28 -44.62
N ALA A 274 -14.32 -13.91 -43.92
CA ALA A 274 -15.69 -14.30 -44.27
C ALA A 274 -16.15 -13.73 -45.63
N VAL A 275 -15.79 -12.49 -45.95
CA VAL A 275 -16.11 -11.87 -47.25
C VAL A 275 -15.37 -12.57 -48.39
N ILE A 276 -14.08 -12.91 -48.22
CA ILE A 276 -13.31 -13.66 -49.23
C ILE A 276 -13.96 -15.03 -49.48
N LEU A 277 -14.37 -15.73 -48.42
CA LEU A 277 -15.00 -17.04 -48.52
C LEU A 277 -16.35 -16.95 -49.24
N ALA A 278 -17.15 -15.91 -48.96
CA ALA A 278 -18.41 -15.67 -49.67
C ALA A 278 -18.20 -15.40 -51.17
N VAL A 279 -17.18 -14.63 -51.55
CA VAL A 279 -16.84 -14.37 -52.96
C VAL A 279 -16.44 -15.68 -53.67
N VAL A 280 -15.61 -16.51 -53.02
CA VAL A 280 -15.22 -17.82 -53.58
C VAL A 280 -16.42 -18.72 -53.82
N VAL A 281 -17.37 -18.76 -52.87
CA VAL A 281 -18.62 -19.54 -53.02
C VAL A 281 -19.43 -19.03 -54.20
N VAL A 282 -19.59 -17.71 -54.36
CA VAL A 282 -20.35 -17.12 -55.48
C VAL A 282 -19.68 -17.44 -56.82
N VAL A 283 -18.36 -17.31 -56.93
CA VAL A 283 -17.61 -17.62 -58.16
C VAL A 283 -17.70 -19.10 -58.54
N ILE A 284 -17.84 -20.01 -57.58
CA ILE A 284 -17.99 -21.44 -57.85
C ILE A 284 -19.46 -21.78 -58.18
N VAL A 285 -20.42 -21.25 -57.43
CA VAL A 285 -21.84 -21.62 -57.56
C VAL A 285 -22.50 -21.00 -58.79
N VAL A 286 -22.22 -19.75 -59.12
CA VAL A 286 -22.81 -19.06 -60.28
C VAL A 286 -22.56 -19.78 -61.62
N PRO A 287 -21.33 -20.21 -61.96
CA PRO A 287 -21.08 -20.95 -63.21
C PRO A 287 -21.64 -22.38 -63.19
N ILE A 288 -21.87 -22.99 -62.03
CA ILE A 288 -22.52 -24.30 -61.91
C ILE A 288 -24.03 -24.17 -62.16
N VAL A 289 -24.66 -23.14 -61.60
CA VAL A 289 -26.11 -22.88 -61.77
C VAL A 289 -26.44 -22.37 -63.17
N THR A 290 -25.55 -21.60 -63.81
CA THR A 290 -25.76 -21.10 -65.18
C THR A 290 -25.40 -22.11 -66.28
N ARG A 291 -24.81 -23.27 -65.93
CA ARG A 291 -24.50 -24.37 -66.85
C ARG A 291 -25.53 -25.51 -66.83
N HIS A 292 -26.60 -25.38 -66.05
CA HIS A 292 -27.79 -26.25 -66.11
C HIS A 292 -28.94 -25.51 -66.80
#